data_AF-A0A418YTL0-F1
#
_entry.id   AF-A0A418YTL0-F1
#
_cell.length_a   1.000
_cell.length_b   1.000
_cell.length_c   1.000
_cell.angle_alpha   90.00
_cell.angle_beta   90.00
_cell.angle_gamma   90.00
#
_symmetry.space_group_name_H-M   'P 1'
#
loop_
_entity.id
_entity.type
_entity.pdbx_description
1 polymer ?
#
loop_
_entity_poly.entity_id
_entity_poly.type
_entity_poly.pdbx_seq_one_letter_code
_entity_poly.pdbx_strand_id
1 'polypeptide(L)'
;MKWFQTAWHWLLRLFVGRKAKPYRTVIVNEALPAQLVANTLYVVEDDGFLEQAAMLCPCGCKRILHMNLLPDDRPCWQLTQHPDGTATLHPSVWRKKDCGSHFWFRRGQVIWCE
;
A
#
# COMPACT_ATOMS: atom_id res chain seq x y z
N MET A 1 42.47 3.50 -15.45
CA MET A 1 41.06 3.37 -15.91
C MET A 1 40.32 2.42 -14.97
N LYS A 2 39.05 2.71 -14.67
CA LYS A 2 38.16 2.10 -13.64
C LYS A 2 38.29 2.69 -12.22
N TRP A 3 38.11 4.00 -12.10
CA TRP A 3 37.97 4.72 -10.81
C TRP A 3 36.63 5.48 -10.72
N PHE A 4 35.57 5.04 -11.42
CA PHE A 4 34.35 5.85 -11.62
C PHE A 4 33.01 5.11 -11.49
N GLN A 5 32.92 4.06 -10.66
CA GLN A 5 31.62 3.36 -10.47
C GLN A 5 31.12 3.29 -9.03
N THR A 6 31.94 3.58 -8.03
CA THR A 6 31.56 3.47 -6.61
C THR A 6 30.95 4.73 -6.00
N ALA A 7 31.07 5.90 -6.67
CA ALA A 7 30.60 7.18 -6.13
C ALA A 7 29.11 7.49 -6.44
N TRP A 8 28.49 6.85 -7.44
CA TRP A 8 27.15 7.22 -7.91
C TRP A 8 26.01 6.69 -7.02
N HIS A 9 26.20 5.51 -6.41
CA HIS A 9 25.18 4.89 -5.56
C HIS A 9 25.10 5.48 -4.14
N TRP A 10 26.12 6.23 -3.72
CA TRP A 10 26.14 6.94 -2.43
C TRP A 10 25.52 8.34 -2.51
N LEU A 11 25.65 9.03 -3.64
CA LEU A 11 25.04 10.36 -3.84
C LEU A 11 23.51 10.31 -3.92
N LEU A 12 22.92 9.23 -4.44
CA LEU A 12 21.47 9.05 -4.43
C LEU A 12 20.89 8.86 -3.03
N ARG A 13 21.68 8.37 -2.05
CA ARG A 13 21.20 8.19 -0.67
C ARG A 13 21.06 9.50 0.11
N LEU A 14 21.76 10.56 -0.28
CA LEU A 14 21.67 11.88 0.35
C LEU A 14 20.50 12.73 -0.19
N PHE A 15 19.92 12.36 -1.34
CA PHE A 15 18.72 13.01 -1.91
C PHE A 15 17.41 12.20 -1.71
N VAL A 16 17.47 11.01 -1.11
CA VAL A 16 16.29 10.19 -0.72
C VAL A 16 15.78 10.62 0.66
N GLY A 17 15.77 11.93 0.93
CA GLY A 17 15.35 12.53 2.19
C GLY A 17 13.90 13.04 2.20
N ARG A 18 13.16 12.89 1.10
CA ARG A 18 11.73 13.21 1.08
C ARG A 18 10.96 11.98 1.51
N LYS A 19 10.40 11.99 2.73
CA LYS A 19 9.32 11.06 3.11
C LYS A 19 8.32 11.03 1.97
N ALA A 20 8.10 9.84 1.40
CA ALA A 20 7.13 9.67 0.33
C ALA A 20 5.78 10.22 0.79
N LYS A 21 5.07 10.91 -0.11
CA LYS A 21 3.72 11.41 0.20
C LYS A 21 2.85 10.21 0.63
N PRO A 22 1.99 10.37 1.66
CA PRO A 22 1.05 9.34 2.02
C PRO A 22 0.20 8.92 0.81
N TYR A 23 -0.16 7.64 0.79
CA TYR A 23 -1.14 7.10 -0.15
C TYR A 23 -2.46 7.85 0.05
N ARG A 24 -3.10 8.17 -1.07
CA ARG A 24 -4.47 8.67 -1.07
C ARG A 24 -5.41 7.51 -0.70
N THR A 25 -6.38 7.76 0.15
CA THR A 25 -7.50 6.82 0.37
C THR A 25 -8.67 7.27 -0.51
N VAL A 26 -9.26 6.34 -1.26
CA VAL A 26 -10.44 6.60 -2.10
C VAL A 26 -11.49 5.56 -1.77
N ILE A 27 -12.65 6.01 -1.30
CA ILE A 27 -13.83 5.16 -1.14
C ILE A 27 -14.55 5.11 -2.49
N VAL A 28 -14.90 3.90 -2.91
CA VAL A 28 -15.69 3.63 -4.12
C VAL A 28 -16.90 2.79 -3.74
N ASN A 29 -18.03 3.07 -4.35
CA ASN A 29 -19.26 2.31 -4.11
C ASN A 29 -19.31 1.09 -5.04
N GLU A 30 -19.75 -0.04 -4.50
CA GLU A 30 -20.03 -1.32 -5.20
C GLU A 30 -18.81 -2.04 -5.81
N ALA A 31 -17.90 -1.33 -6.49
CA ALA A 31 -16.81 -1.98 -7.22
C ALA A 31 -15.53 -1.14 -7.36
N LEU A 32 -14.40 -1.85 -7.52
CA LEU A 32 -13.12 -1.24 -7.90
C LEU A 32 -13.16 -0.63 -9.31
N PRO A 33 -12.41 0.45 -9.57
CA PRO A 33 -12.25 0.94 -10.94
C PRO A 33 -11.53 -0.11 -11.81
N ALA A 34 -11.77 -0.05 -13.12
CA ALA A 34 -11.15 -0.97 -14.09
C ALA A 34 -9.61 -0.95 -14.05
N GLN A 35 -9.02 0.16 -13.61
CA GLN A 35 -7.58 0.31 -13.42
C GLN A 35 -7.29 1.06 -12.12
N LEU A 36 -6.41 0.49 -11.30
CA LEU A 36 -5.90 1.15 -10.10
C LEU A 36 -4.68 1.99 -10.45
N VAL A 37 -4.57 3.16 -9.81
CA VAL A 37 -3.38 4.01 -9.92
C VAL A 37 -2.41 3.78 -8.76
N ALA A 38 -1.14 4.09 -8.99
CA ALA A 38 -0.11 4.00 -7.94
C ALA A 38 -0.40 4.97 -6.78
N ASN A 39 0.17 4.67 -5.60
CA ASN A 39 0.05 5.52 -4.41
C ASN A 39 -1.40 5.81 -3.97
N THR A 40 -2.33 4.90 -4.26
CA THR A 40 -3.74 5.00 -3.86
C THR A 40 -4.20 3.68 -3.24
N LEU A 41 -4.87 3.78 -2.09
CA LEU A 41 -5.63 2.70 -1.48
C LEU A 41 -7.11 2.94 -1.82
N TYR A 42 -7.68 2.03 -2.59
CA TYR A 42 -9.10 1.99 -2.85
C TYR A 42 -9.80 1.18 -1.77
N VAL A 43 -10.96 1.65 -1.33
CA VAL A 43 -11.80 0.97 -0.35
C VAL A 43 -13.18 0.84 -0.98
N VAL A 44 -13.60 -0.39 -1.23
CA VAL A 44 -14.97 -0.69 -1.67
C VAL A 44 -15.87 -0.63 -0.45
N GLU A 45 -16.88 0.23 -0.52
CA GLU A 45 -17.97 0.33 0.42
C GLU A 45 -19.26 -0.07 -0.30
N ASP A 46 -20.06 -0.91 0.36
CA ASP A 46 -21.40 -1.26 -0.10
C ASP A 46 -22.35 -1.33 1.10
N ASP A 47 -23.54 -0.76 0.96
CA ASP A 47 -24.55 -0.66 2.04
C ASP A 47 -24.02 -0.20 3.41
N GLY A 48 -23.00 0.68 3.40
CA GLY A 48 -22.34 1.20 4.61
C GLY A 48 -21.33 0.24 5.26
N PHE A 49 -21.04 -0.89 4.62
CA PHE A 49 -20.01 -1.84 5.03
C PHE A 49 -18.77 -1.68 4.16
N LEU A 50 -17.60 -1.67 4.80
CA LEU A 50 -16.33 -1.73 4.08
C LEU A 50 -16.03 -3.19 3.72
N GLU A 51 -16.04 -3.50 2.44
CA GLU A 51 -15.92 -4.90 1.99
C GLU A 51 -14.48 -5.28 1.64
N GLN A 52 -13.79 -4.38 0.95
CA GLN A 52 -12.46 -4.65 0.41
C GLN A 52 -11.59 -3.40 0.38
N ALA A 53 -10.32 -3.57 0.72
CA ALA A 53 -9.28 -2.61 0.35
C ALA A 53 -8.43 -3.18 -0.79
N ALA A 54 -8.04 -2.33 -1.75
CA ALA A 54 -7.18 -2.74 -2.86
C ALA A 54 -6.16 -1.66 -3.24
N MET A 55 -4.96 -2.10 -3.61
CA MET A 55 -3.89 -1.20 -4.04
C MET A 55 -2.94 -1.90 -5.00
N LEU A 56 -2.24 -1.13 -5.84
CA LEU A 56 -1.08 -1.67 -6.53
C LEU A 56 0.04 -2.00 -5.54
N CYS A 57 0.69 -3.13 -5.72
CA CYS A 57 1.75 -3.59 -4.84
C CYS A 57 2.90 -2.57 -4.77
N PRO A 58 3.26 -2.09 -3.56
CA PRO A 58 4.23 -1.00 -3.39
C PRO A 58 5.66 -1.38 -3.77
N CYS A 59 5.96 -2.67 -4.00
CA CYS A 59 7.26 -3.10 -4.50
C CYS A 59 7.49 -2.80 -6.00
N GLY A 60 6.45 -2.34 -6.72
CA GLY A 60 6.57 -1.98 -8.13
C GLY A 60 6.25 -3.10 -9.13
N CYS A 61 5.91 -4.31 -8.67
CA CYS A 61 5.51 -5.41 -9.56
C CYS A 61 4.14 -5.23 -10.24
N LYS A 62 3.41 -4.16 -9.91
CA LYS A 62 2.09 -3.78 -10.47
C LYS A 62 0.96 -4.79 -10.27
N ARG A 63 1.15 -5.85 -9.48
CA ARG A 63 0.06 -6.74 -9.05
C ARG A 63 -0.88 -5.97 -8.11
N ILE A 64 -2.17 -6.26 -8.21
CA ILE A 64 -3.15 -5.74 -7.26
C ILE A 64 -3.08 -6.60 -5.99
N LEU A 65 -2.99 -5.93 -4.85
CA LEU A 65 -3.17 -6.52 -3.53
C LEU A 65 -4.63 -6.31 -3.15
N HIS A 66 -5.31 -7.41 -2.85
CA HIS A 66 -6.67 -7.41 -2.33
C HIS A 66 -6.62 -7.77 -0.85
N MET A 67 -7.24 -6.94 -0.01
CA MET A 67 -7.37 -7.14 1.41
C MET A 67 -8.85 -7.18 1.75
N ASN A 68 -9.34 -8.35 2.16
CA ASN A 68 -10.71 -8.51 2.65
C ASN A 68 -10.90 -7.67 3.92
N LEU A 69 -11.97 -6.88 4.01
CA LEU A 69 -12.33 -6.10 5.19
C LEU A 69 -13.52 -6.70 5.95
N LEU A 70 -14.23 -7.66 5.35
CA LEU A 70 -15.31 -8.38 6.01
C LEU A 70 -14.77 -9.35 7.07
N PRO A 71 -15.39 -9.42 8.25
CA PRO A 71 -14.88 -10.20 9.38
C PRO A 71 -15.07 -11.72 9.24
N ASP A 72 -15.85 -12.18 8.26
CA ASP A 72 -16.31 -13.57 8.17
C ASP A 72 -15.29 -14.53 7.54
N ASP A 73 -14.33 -14.00 6.78
CA ASP A 73 -13.29 -14.82 6.14
C ASP A 73 -11.88 -14.32 6.47
N ARG A 74 -10.89 -15.20 6.39
CA ARG A 74 -9.48 -14.93 6.72
C ARG A 74 -8.57 -15.19 5.50
N PRO A 75 -7.52 -14.37 5.31
CA PRO A 75 -7.15 -13.23 6.15
C PRO A 75 -8.08 -12.03 5.94
N CYS A 76 -8.39 -11.31 7.03
CA CYS A 76 -9.11 -10.04 7.00
C CYS A 76 -8.23 -8.92 7.56
N TRP A 77 -8.54 -7.70 7.17
CA TRP A 77 -7.92 -6.49 7.68
C TRP A 77 -8.98 -5.57 8.27
N GLN A 78 -8.63 -4.89 9.34
CA GLN A 78 -9.37 -3.75 9.86
C GLN A 78 -8.80 -2.49 9.20
N LEU A 79 -9.68 -1.66 8.66
CA LEU A 79 -9.34 -0.35 8.13
C LEU A 79 -9.71 0.72 9.16
N THR A 80 -8.74 1.55 9.55
CA THR A 80 -9.00 2.77 10.33
C THR A 80 -8.79 3.98 9.44
N GLN A 81 -9.85 4.77 9.23
CA GLN A 81 -9.77 6.06 8.55
C GLN A 81 -9.37 7.15 9.55
N HIS A 82 -8.54 8.09 9.11
CA HIS A 82 -8.06 9.20 9.93
C HIS A 82 -8.66 10.53 9.47
N PRO A 83 -8.78 11.55 10.34
CA PRO A 83 -9.28 12.87 9.97
C PRO A 83 -8.48 13.59 8.88
N ASP A 84 -7.22 13.20 8.67
CA ASP A 84 -6.34 13.73 7.61
C ASP A 84 -6.58 13.07 6.24
N GLY A 85 -7.59 12.21 6.12
CA GLY A 85 -7.94 11.47 4.89
C GLY A 85 -7.05 10.25 4.62
N THR A 86 -6.08 9.94 5.48
CA THR A 86 -5.28 8.72 5.36
C THR A 86 -5.99 7.53 6.00
N ALA A 87 -5.47 6.32 5.74
CA ALA A 87 -5.96 5.10 6.36
C ALA A 87 -4.82 4.26 6.94
N THR A 88 -5.17 3.40 7.90
CA THR A 88 -4.32 2.34 8.44
C THR A 88 -4.99 1.00 8.20
N LEU A 89 -4.21 -0.01 7.82
CA LEU A 89 -4.64 -1.41 7.79
C LEU A 89 -4.00 -2.18 8.94
N HIS A 90 -4.79 -3.06 9.57
CA HIS A 90 -4.31 -4.01 10.57
C HIS A 90 -4.88 -5.40 10.28
N PRO A 91 -4.09 -6.49 10.24
CA PRO A 91 -2.65 -6.57 10.52
C PRO A 91 -1.79 -6.07 9.35
N SER A 92 -0.48 -6.38 9.36
CA SER A 92 0.41 -6.15 8.21
C SER A 92 -0.11 -6.86 6.96
N VAL A 93 0.20 -6.31 5.78
CA VAL A 93 -0.08 -6.96 4.50
C VAL A 93 1.11 -7.86 4.15
N TRP A 94 0.87 -9.16 4.00
CA TRP A 94 1.90 -10.12 3.62
C TRP A 94 1.47 -10.99 2.45
N ARG A 95 2.10 -10.75 1.31
CA ARG A 95 1.91 -11.54 0.09
C ARG A 95 2.95 -12.65 0.05
N LYS A 96 2.58 -13.84 0.54
CA LYS A 96 3.50 -15.00 0.64
C LYS A 96 3.94 -15.59 -0.71
N LYS A 97 3.21 -15.31 -1.80
CA LYS A 97 3.51 -15.79 -3.15
C LYS A 97 4.05 -14.64 -4.03
N ASP A 98 4.74 -14.99 -5.11
CA ASP A 98 5.33 -14.07 -6.09
C ASP A 98 6.36 -13.09 -5.48
N CYS A 99 6.05 -11.79 -5.40
CA CYS A 99 7.02 -10.76 -5.03
C CYS A 99 7.34 -10.70 -3.52
N GLY A 100 6.68 -11.49 -2.68
CA GLY A 100 7.01 -11.61 -1.27
C GLY A 100 6.75 -10.34 -0.43
N SER A 101 5.99 -9.36 -0.92
CA SER A 101 5.87 -8.06 -0.25
C SER A 101 5.28 -8.21 1.16
N HIS A 102 5.99 -7.70 2.17
CA HIS A 102 5.54 -7.67 3.55
C HIS A 102 5.75 -6.29 4.17
N PHE A 103 4.65 -5.65 4.55
CA PHE A 103 4.69 -4.30 5.09
C PHE A 103 3.49 -4.00 6.00
N TRP A 104 3.68 -3.02 6.87
CA TRP A 104 2.60 -2.32 7.56
C TRP A 104 2.11 -1.16 6.71
N PHE A 105 0.79 -0.94 6.67
CA PHE A 105 0.20 0.25 6.07
C PHE A 105 -0.40 1.12 7.17
N ARG A 106 0.22 2.26 7.48
CA ARG A 106 -0.15 3.11 8.62
C ARG A 106 -0.22 4.57 8.20
N ARG A 107 -1.37 5.21 8.40
CA ARG A 107 -1.60 6.62 8.01
C ARG A 107 -1.13 6.91 6.59
N GLY A 108 -1.53 6.05 5.65
CA GLY A 108 -1.17 6.14 4.24
C GLY A 108 0.29 5.79 3.92
N GLN A 109 1.10 5.33 4.86
CA GLN A 109 2.51 5.00 4.62
C GLN A 109 2.73 3.50 4.58
N VAL A 110 3.57 3.07 3.64
CA VAL A 110 4.12 1.71 3.57
C VAL A 110 5.38 1.66 4.42
N ILE A 111 5.36 0.86 5.48
CA ILE A 111 6.48 0.61 6.39
C ILE A 111 6.86 -0.86 6.22
N TRP A 112 7.93 -1.11 5.48
CA TRP A 112 8.40 -2.47 5.19
C TRP A 112 8.78 -3.21 6.46
N CYS A 113 8.45 -4.50 6.52
CA CYS A 113 8.94 -5.39 7.55
C CYS A 113 10.41 -5.76 7.24
N GLU A 114 11.17 -6.10 8.28
CA GLU A 114 12.53 -6.65 8.17
C GLU A 114 12.53 -8.10 7.68
#